data_AF-A0A134BR44-F1
#
_entry.id   AF-A0A134BR44-F1
#
_cell.length_a   1.000
_cell.length_b   1.000
_cell.length_c   1.000
_cell.angle_alpha   90.00
_cell.angle_beta   90.00
_cell.angle_gamma   90.00
#
_symmetry.space_group_name_H-M   'P 1'
#
loop_
_entity.id
_entity.type
_entity.pdbx_description
1 polymer ?
#
loop_
_entity_poly.entity_id
_entity_poly.type
_entity_poly.pdbx_seq_one_letter_code
_entity_poly.pdbx_strand_id
1 'polypeptide(L)'
;MSHKVYMTEQRFLSLLHYGISPKHNDAASLSSLSDEDWRGCMQQAGQQSVLGLCLDALDKLKSNGAMPPRNVLIKWIGSVVTLEKEYERQKVFIKELASFFSKHGLKMVVMKGYGLSKLYPIPKHRGNGDLDVYFCGKGQYADELIKGEGH
;
A
#
# COMPACT_ATOMS: atom_id res chain seq x y z
N MET A 1 23.14 16.54 7.16
CA MET A 1 22.02 15.86 6.48
C MET A 1 20.75 15.82 7.37
N SER A 2 20.38 16.93 8.04
CA SER A 2 19.67 16.82 9.35
C SER A 2 18.29 17.49 9.47
N HIS A 3 17.97 18.57 8.74
CA HIS A 3 16.71 19.32 8.97
C HIS A 3 15.65 19.14 7.88
N LYS A 4 16.06 19.15 6.60
CA LYS A 4 15.13 19.02 5.46
C LYS A 4 14.45 17.65 5.40
N VAL A 5 15.19 16.57 5.70
CA VAL A 5 14.66 15.20 5.73
C VAL A 5 13.61 15.06 6.84
N TYR A 6 13.92 15.56 8.04
CA TYR A 6 13.02 15.57 9.20
C TYR A 6 11.71 16.33 8.90
N MET A 7 11.80 17.49 8.25
CA MET A 7 10.61 18.27 7.86
C MET A 7 9.75 17.56 6.83
N THR A 8 10.36 16.89 5.83
CA THR A 8 9.61 16.09 4.85
C THR A 8 8.90 14.91 5.51
N GLU A 9 9.57 14.22 6.44
CA GLU A 9 8.99 13.11 7.19
C GLU A 9 7.78 13.55 8.03
N GLN A 10 7.88 14.67 8.75
CA GLN A 10 6.76 15.21 9.54
C GLN A 10 5.55 15.55 8.67
N ARG A 11 5.76 16.13 7.48
CA ARG A 11 4.67 16.49 6.55
C ARG A 11 4.00 15.25 5.96
N PHE A 12 4.81 14.26 5.58
CA PHE A 12 4.32 12.95 5.16
C PHE A 12 3.49 12.28 6.27
N LEU A 13 4.00 12.25 7.51
CA LEU A 13 3.29 11.66 8.64
C LEU A 13 1.98 12.42 8.94
N SER A 14 1.96 13.74 8.79
CA SER A 14 0.74 14.55 8.94
C SER A 14 -0.32 14.17 7.89
N LEU A 15 0.10 13.99 6.63
CA LEU A 15 -0.80 13.54 5.56
C LEU A 15 -1.33 12.12 5.81
N LEU A 16 -0.46 11.19 6.21
CA LEU A 16 -0.85 9.82 6.53
C LEU A 16 -1.82 9.77 7.73
N HIS A 17 -1.51 10.51 8.79
CA HIS A 17 -2.36 10.62 9.97
C HIS A 17 -3.74 11.16 9.61
N TYR A 18 -3.82 12.21 8.79
CA TYR A 18 -5.09 12.75 8.30
C TYR A 18 -5.91 11.72 7.50
N GLY A 19 -5.23 10.88 6.71
CA GLY A 19 -5.86 9.77 5.97
C GLY A 19 -6.54 8.75 6.89
N ILE A 20 -5.87 8.40 8.00
CA ILE A 20 -6.31 7.39 8.98
C ILE A 20 -7.37 7.95 9.95
N SER A 21 -7.10 9.13 10.52
CA SER A 21 -7.94 9.79 11.51
C SER A 21 -7.98 11.29 11.21
N PRO A 22 -9.01 11.77 10.48
CA PRO A 22 -9.13 13.18 10.14
C PRO A 22 -9.39 13.99 11.42
N LYS A 23 -8.36 14.60 11.99
CA LYS A 23 -8.48 15.61 13.05
C LYS A 23 -8.29 17.00 12.43
N HIS A 24 -9.03 17.99 12.95
CA HIS A 24 -9.07 19.35 12.38
C HIS A 24 -7.71 20.07 12.34
N ASN A 25 -6.75 19.71 13.21
CA ASN A 25 -5.48 20.42 13.31
C ASN A 25 -4.46 20.10 12.20
N ASP A 26 -4.58 18.98 11.49
CA ASP A 26 -3.59 18.58 10.47
C ASP A 26 -3.82 19.27 9.11
N ALA A 27 -5.03 19.77 8.85
CA ALA A 27 -5.36 20.41 7.58
C ALA A 27 -4.61 21.75 7.37
N ALA A 28 -4.35 22.49 8.45
CA ALA A 28 -3.67 23.78 8.38
C ALA A 28 -2.21 23.63 7.94
N SER A 29 -1.47 22.66 8.48
CA SER A 29 -0.06 22.41 8.12
C SER A 29 0.11 21.91 6.68
N LEU A 30 -0.90 21.21 6.15
CA LEU A 30 -0.91 20.69 4.78
C LEU A 30 -1.24 21.76 3.73
N SER A 31 -1.97 22.81 4.13
CA SER A 31 -2.33 23.93 3.24
C SER A 31 -1.14 24.79 2.81
N SER A 32 -0.05 24.79 3.59
CA SER A 32 1.17 25.57 3.33
C SER A 32 2.27 24.81 2.57
N LEU A 33 2.00 23.61 2.05
CA LEU A 33 3.00 22.78 1.37
C LEU A 33 3.35 23.32 -0.01
N SER A 34 4.65 23.44 -0.28
CA SER A 34 5.16 23.76 -1.62
C SER A 34 5.11 22.56 -2.57
N ASP A 35 5.30 22.81 -3.86
CA ASP A 35 5.44 21.77 -4.89
C ASP A 35 6.50 20.70 -4.56
N GLU A 36 7.62 21.11 -3.98
CA GLU A 36 8.69 20.22 -3.58
C GLU A 36 8.31 19.37 -2.37
N ASP A 37 7.54 19.94 -1.45
CA ASP A 37 7.07 19.23 -0.26
C ASP A 37 6.08 18.13 -0.64
N TRP A 38 5.18 18.41 -1.59
CA TRP A 38 4.26 17.41 -2.13
C TRP A 38 4.99 16.26 -2.85
N ARG A 39 6.03 16.57 -3.63
CA ARG A 39 6.89 15.53 -4.23
C ARG A 39 7.58 14.69 -3.17
N GLY A 40 8.11 15.33 -2.12
CA GLY A 40 8.71 14.65 -0.98
C GLY A 40 7.72 13.74 -0.26
N CYS A 41 6.50 14.19 -0.01
CA CYS A 41 5.44 13.39 0.61
C CYS A 41 5.07 12.18 -0.24
N MET A 42 4.88 12.35 -1.55
CA MET A 42 4.60 11.24 -2.46
C MET A 42 5.75 10.21 -2.47
N GLN A 43 7.01 10.69 -2.49
CA GLN A 43 8.18 9.81 -2.45
C GLN A 43 8.24 9.01 -1.14
N GLN A 44 8.04 9.66 0.02
CA GLN A 44 8.00 8.99 1.32
C GLN A 44 6.84 7.99 1.41
N ALA A 45 5.65 8.35 0.92
CA ALA A 45 4.50 7.45 0.91
C ALA A 45 4.75 6.20 0.06
N GLY A 46 5.48 6.34 -1.06
CA GLY A 46 5.94 5.21 -1.88
C GLY A 46 6.95 4.33 -1.14
N GLN A 47 7.99 4.92 -0.53
CA GLN A 47 9.02 4.19 0.21
C GLN A 47 8.48 3.42 1.42
N GLN A 48 7.43 3.95 2.05
CA GLN A 48 6.77 3.35 3.22
C GLN A 48 5.56 2.47 2.85
N SER A 49 5.30 2.23 1.56
CA SER A 49 4.19 1.39 1.08
C SER A 49 2.80 1.85 1.53
N VAL A 50 2.61 3.16 1.72
CA VAL A 50 1.33 3.81 2.13
C VAL A 50 0.80 4.80 1.08
N LEU A 51 1.26 4.67 -0.17
CA LEU A 51 0.90 5.55 -1.28
C LEU A 51 -0.61 5.69 -1.49
N GLY A 52 -1.36 4.57 -1.43
CA GLY A 52 -2.81 4.57 -1.59
C GLY A 52 -3.52 5.30 -0.45
N LEU A 53 -3.13 5.04 0.81
CA LEU A 53 -3.70 5.72 1.98
C LEU A 53 -3.49 7.24 1.94
N CYS A 54 -2.31 7.68 1.49
CA CYS A 54 -2.05 9.11 1.35
C CYS A 54 -2.82 9.73 0.17
N LEU A 55 -3.07 9.00 -0.92
CA LEU A 55 -3.95 9.46 -2.00
C LEU A 55 -5.39 9.61 -1.49
N ASP A 56 -5.90 8.64 -0.72
CA ASP A 56 -7.24 8.71 -0.11
C ASP A 56 -7.40 9.91 0.82
N ALA A 57 -6.33 10.33 1.47
CA ALA A 57 -6.31 11.53 2.30
C ALA A 57 -6.54 12.81 1.47
N LEU A 58 -6.08 12.85 0.20
CA LEU A 58 -6.24 14.01 -0.67
C LEU A 58 -7.70 14.28 -1.02
N ASP A 59 -8.50 13.22 -1.22
CA ASP A 59 -9.94 13.38 -1.47
C ASP A 59 -10.65 14.10 -0.31
N LYS A 60 -10.21 13.80 0.93
CA LYS A 60 -10.68 14.48 2.16
C LYS A 60 -10.09 15.88 2.34
N LEU A 61 -8.92 16.19 1.77
CA LEU A 61 -8.29 17.51 1.85
C LEU A 61 -8.80 18.49 0.82
N LYS A 62 -9.41 18.00 -0.26
CA LYS A 62 -9.96 18.83 -1.35
C LYS A 62 -10.92 19.91 -0.84
N SER A 63 -11.70 19.63 0.21
CA SER A 63 -12.60 20.62 0.83
C SER A 63 -11.87 21.80 1.49
N ASN A 64 -10.60 21.61 1.86
CA ASN A 64 -9.81 22.57 2.61
C ASN A 64 -8.80 23.33 1.72
N GLY A 65 -8.85 23.14 0.41
CA GLY A 65 -7.97 23.82 -0.56
C GLY A 65 -6.51 23.35 -0.56
N ALA A 66 -6.14 22.38 0.28
CA ALA A 66 -4.80 21.82 0.39
C ALA A 66 -4.60 20.67 -0.60
N MET A 67 -4.26 20.97 -1.85
CA MET A 67 -4.05 19.97 -2.90
C MET A 67 -2.64 20.04 -3.51
N PRO A 68 -2.02 18.90 -3.85
CA PRO A 68 -0.76 18.89 -4.59
C PRO A 68 -0.93 19.50 -5.99
N PRO A 69 0.17 20.00 -6.58
CA PRO A 69 0.20 20.43 -7.98
C PRO A 69 -0.29 19.34 -8.93
N ARG A 70 -0.96 19.73 -10.02
CA ARG A 70 -1.61 18.79 -10.97
C ARG A 70 -0.66 17.70 -11.48
N ASN A 71 0.58 18.05 -11.79
CA ASN A 71 1.59 17.10 -12.25
C ASN A 71 1.98 16.06 -11.18
N VAL A 72 2.02 16.46 -9.91
CA VAL A 72 2.26 15.54 -8.78
C VAL A 72 1.04 14.65 -8.56
N LEU A 73 -0.17 15.23 -8.58
CA LEU A 73 -1.40 14.47 -8.40
C LEU A 73 -1.59 13.39 -9.47
N ILE A 74 -1.37 13.72 -10.75
CA ILE A 74 -1.49 12.76 -11.86
C ILE A 74 -0.50 11.61 -11.69
N LYS A 75 0.76 11.91 -11.31
CA LYS A 75 1.76 10.88 -11.03
C LYS A 75 1.33 9.99 -9.87
N TRP A 76 0.81 10.58 -8.79
CA TRP A 76 0.33 9.86 -7.63
C TRP A 76 -0.80 8.89 -7.99
N ILE A 77 -1.83 9.38 -8.69
CA ILE A 77 -2.94 8.56 -9.19
C ILE A 77 -2.41 7.42 -10.07
N GLY A 78 -1.51 7.71 -11.02
CA GLY A 78 -0.93 6.69 -11.90
C GLY A 78 -0.18 5.59 -11.14
N SER A 79 0.54 5.96 -10.09
CA SER A 79 1.23 5.00 -9.21
C SER A 79 0.24 4.16 -8.39
N VAL A 80 -0.86 4.73 -7.90
CA VAL A 80 -1.91 3.97 -7.20
C VAL A 80 -2.67 3.05 -8.16
N VAL A 81 -2.97 3.48 -9.39
CA VAL A 81 -3.57 2.59 -10.41
C VAL A 81 -2.67 1.39 -10.70
N THR A 82 -1.35 1.59 -10.73
CA THR A 82 -0.39 0.46 -10.84
C THR A 82 -0.49 -0.46 -9.64
N LEU A 83 -0.53 0.09 -8.42
CA LEU A 83 -0.71 -0.69 -7.19
C LEU A 83 -1.99 -1.54 -7.22
N GLU A 84 -3.11 -0.96 -7.66
CA GLU A 84 -4.39 -1.67 -7.78
C GLU A 84 -4.36 -2.81 -8.80
N LYS A 85 -3.63 -2.64 -9.91
CA LYS A 85 -3.43 -3.71 -10.90
C LYS A 85 -2.62 -4.86 -10.32
N GLU A 86 -1.53 -4.56 -9.61
CA GLU A 86 -0.71 -5.58 -8.95
C GLU A 86 -1.51 -6.31 -7.86
N TYR A 87 -2.42 -5.63 -7.16
CA TYR A 87 -3.33 -6.27 -6.21
C TYR A 87 -4.23 -7.33 -6.87
N GLU A 88 -4.82 -7.02 -8.03
CA GLU A 88 -5.65 -7.98 -8.76
C GLU A 88 -4.82 -9.16 -9.32
N ARG A 89 -3.59 -8.90 -9.78
CA ARG A 89 -2.67 -9.98 -10.17
C ARG A 89 -2.36 -10.90 -9.00
N GLN A 90 -2.02 -10.34 -7.84
CA GLN A 90 -1.74 -11.12 -6.63
C GLN A 90 -2.96 -11.95 -6.20
N LYS A 91 -4.17 -11.40 -6.30
CA LYS A 91 -5.40 -12.14 -6.01
C LYS A 91 -5.61 -13.35 -6.92
N VAL A 92 -5.37 -13.19 -8.22
CA VAL A 92 -5.45 -14.30 -9.19
C VAL A 92 -4.39 -15.35 -8.88
N PHE A 93 -3.15 -14.93 -8.67
CA PHE A 93 -2.04 -15.81 -8.32
C PHE A 93 -2.30 -16.60 -7.03
N ILE A 94 -2.81 -15.95 -5.97
CA ILE A 94 -3.19 -16.61 -4.71
C ILE A 94 -4.24 -17.70 -4.96
N LYS A 95 -5.22 -17.44 -5.83
CA LYS A 95 -6.26 -18.43 -6.16
C LYS A 95 -5.68 -19.63 -6.91
N GLU A 96 -4.78 -19.39 -7.85
CA GLU A 96 -4.08 -20.43 -8.61
C GLU A 96 -3.20 -21.28 -7.70
N LEU A 97 -2.41 -20.63 -6.84
CA LEU A 97 -1.55 -21.29 -5.86
C LEU A 97 -2.36 -22.12 -4.86
N ALA A 98 -3.48 -21.58 -4.35
CA ALA A 98 -4.40 -22.32 -3.49
C ALA A 98 -4.97 -23.55 -4.21
N SER A 99 -5.37 -23.40 -5.48
CA SER A 99 -5.89 -24.50 -6.30
C SER A 99 -4.85 -25.59 -6.51
N PHE A 100 -3.62 -25.21 -6.86
CA PHE A 100 -2.48 -26.14 -6.99
C PHE A 100 -2.32 -26.98 -5.72
N PHE A 101 -2.07 -26.34 -4.57
CA PHE A 101 -1.84 -27.07 -3.32
C PHE A 101 -3.05 -27.90 -2.87
N SER A 102 -4.28 -27.45 -3.15
CA SER A 102 -5.49 -28.22 -2.81
C SER A 102 -5.56 -29.58 -3.52
N LYS A 103 -5.02 -29.70 -4.75
CA LYS A 103 -4.94 -30.98 -5.48
C LYS A 103 -4.02 -31.99 -4.80
N HIS A 104 -3.08 -31.51 -3.99
CA HIS A 104 -2.16 -32.32 -3.18
C HIS A 104 -2.63 -32.49 -1.73
N GLY A 105 -3.91 -32.18 -1.44
CA GLY A 105 -4.47 -32.30 -0.09
C GLY A 105 -3.91 -31.30 0.92
N LEU A 106 -3.32 -30.20 0.45
CA LEU A 106 -2.78 -29.14 1.30
C LEU A 106 -3.77 -27.98 1.44
N LYS A 107 -4.07 -27.61 2.68
CA LYS A 107 -4.84 -26.42 3.01
C LYS A 107 -3.89 -25.23 3.15
N MET A 108 -3.97 -24.29 2.21
CA MET A 108 -3.21 -23.05 2.25
C MET A 108 -3.95 -21.99 3.08
N VAL A 109 -3.25 -21.33 4.00
CA VAL A 109 -3.73 -20.16 4.73
C VAL A 109 -2.86 -18.96 4.34
N VAL A 110 -3.46 -17.94 3.72
CA VAL A 110 -2.76 -16.69 3.42
C VAL A 110 -2.58 -15.90 4.70
N MET A 111 -1.34 -15.59 5.03
CA MET A 111 -0.94 -14.85 6.21
C MET A 111 -0.57 -13.42 5.81
N LYS A 112 -0.88 -12.45 6.68
CA LYS A 112 -0.48 -11.04 6.51
C LYS A 112 -0.86 -10.50 5.11
N GLY A 113 -0.12 -9.50 4.62
CA GLY A 113 -0.20 -9.02 3.24
C GLY A 113 -1.62 -8.88 2.69
N TYR A 114 -1.88 -9.60 1.59
CA TYR A 114 -3.17 -9.65 0.92
C TYR A 114 -4.34 -9.99 1.86
N GLY A 115 -4.16 -10.93 2.81
CA GLY A 115 -5.21 -11.31 3.76
C GLY A 115 -5.67 -10.13 4.61
N LEU A 116 -4.72 -9.33 5.12
CA LEU A 116 -5.00 -8.15 5.93
C LEU A 116 -5.43 -6.92 5.13
N SER A 117 -5.22 -6.92 3.80
CA SER A 117 -5.71 -5.84 2.92
C SER A 117 -7.20 -5.60 3.05
N LYS A 118 -7.97 -6.66 3.34
CA LYS A 118 -9.43 -6.61 3.47
C LYS A 118 -9.91 -5.77 4.66
N LEU A 119 -9.01 -5.41 5.58
CA LEU A 119 -9.28 -4.53 6.71
C LEU A 119 -9.03 -3.05 6.39
N TYR A 120 -8.50 -2.73 5.21
CA TYR A 120 -8.32 -1.36 4.75
C TYR A 120 -9.64 -0.82 4.19
N PRO A 121 -9.92 0.49 4.28
CA PRO A 121 -11.10 1.09 3.66
C PRO A 121 -11.21 0.77 2.17
N ILE A 122 -10.07 0.84 1.46
CA ILE A 122 -9.92 0.37 0.09
C ILE A 122 -8.85 -0.72 0.09
N PRO A 123 -9.22 -2.01 -0.07
CA PRO A 123 -8.26 -3.11 0.03
C PRO A 123 -7.07 -3.01 -0.93
N LYS A 124 -7.31 -2.49 -2.14
CA LYS A 124 -6.29 -2.33 -3.19
C LYS A 124 -5.26 -1.24 -2.90
N HIS A 125 -5.50 -0.41 -1.90
CA HIS A 125 -4.62 0.69 -1.51
C HIS A 125 -3.60 0.28 -0.44
N ARG A 126 -3.69 -0.95 0.06
CA ARG A 126 -2.59 -1.55 0.82
C ARG A 126 -1.42 -1.80 -0.12
N GLY A 127 -0.22 -1.33 0.25
CA GLY A 127 1.01 -1.65 -0.47
C GLY A 127 1.22 -3.16 -0.62
N ASN A 128 1.64 -3.59 -1.80
CA ASN A 128 1.93 -4.99 -2.10
C ASN A 128 3.31 -5.39 -1.57
N GLY A 129 3.48 -6.68 -1.32
CA GLY A 129 4.73 -7.29 -0.85
C GLY A 129 4.65 -8.81 -0.95
N ASP A 130 5.57 -9.49 -0.28
CA ASP A 130 5.67 -10.95 -0.32
C ASP A 130 4.38 -11.65 0.14
N LEU A 131 4.18 -12.86 -0.41
CA LEU A 131 3.05 -13.72 -0.05
C LEU A 131 3.47 -14.69 1.05
N ASP A 132 3.13 -14.37 2.29
CA ASP A 132 3.30 -15.30 3.41
C ASP A 132 2.16 -16.35 3.41
N VAL A 133 2.50 -17.64 3.39
CA VAL A 133 1.53 -18.74 3.45
C VAL A 133 1.86 -19.74 4.55
N TYR A 134 0.82 -20.28 5.18
CA TYR A 134 0.93 -21.35 6.15
C TYR A 134 0.15 -22.59 5.69
N PHE A 135 0.82 -23.74 5.67
CA PHE A 135 0.26 -25.03 5.25
C PHE A 135 -0.09 -25.95 6.44
N CYS A 136 -0.49 -25.39 7.58
CA CYS A 136 -0.97 -26.17 8.72
C CYS A 136 0.04 -27.23 9.21
N GLY A 137 1.33 -26.87 9.24
CA GLY A 137 2.42 -27.77 9.67
C GLY A 137 3.03 -28.61 8.54
N LYS A 138 2.53 -28.50 7.30
CA LYS A 138 3.04 -29.25 6.13
C LYS A 138 3.91 -28.40 5.18
N GLY A 139 4.65 -27.44 5.73
CA GLY A 139 5.47 -26.50 4.94
C GLY A 139 6.53 -27.20 4.08
N GLN A 140 7.28 -28.14 4.64
CA GLN A 140 8.32 -28.89 3.91
C GLN A 140 7.76 -29.64 2.70
N TYR A 141 6.60 -30.29 2.84
CA TYR A 141 5.95 -30.97 1.73
C TYR A 141 5.47 -30.00 0.65
N ALA A 142 4.98 -28.82 1.05
CA ALA A 142 4.63 -27.77 0.10
C ALA A 142 5.87 -27.26 -0.67
N ASP A 143 7.00 -27.10 0.01
CA ASP A 143 8.27 -26.68 -0.60
C ASP A 143 8.79 -27.72 -1.61
N GLU A 144 8.63 -29.01 -1.33
CA GLU A 144 8.98 -30.09 -2.25
C GLU A 144 8.13 -30.07 -3.52
N LEU A 145 6.81 -29.86 -3.38
CA LEU A 145 5.89 -29.78 -4.50
C LEU A 145 6.20 -28.60 -5.43
N ILE A 146 6.42 -27.41 -4.86
CA ILE A 146 6.57 -26.19 -5.68
C ILE A 146 7.93 -26.15 -6.40
N LYS A 147 8.98 -26.77 -5.84
CA LYS A 147 10.29 -26.90 -6.52
C LYS A 147 10.21 -27.65 -7.85
N GLY A 148 9.22 -28.54 -8.01
CA GLY A 148 8.99 -29.30 -9.24
C GLY A 148 8.29 -28.52 -10.36
N GLU A 149 7.66 -27.37 -10.05
CA GLU A 149 6.82 -26.61 -10.98
C GLU A 149 7.57 -25.51 -11.75
N GLY A 150 8.86 -25.28 -11.47
CA GLY A 150 9.69 -24.34 -12.23
C GLY A 150 9.20 -22.88 -12.16
N HIS A 151 9.27 -22.29 -10.96
CA HIS A 151 9.17 -20.85 -10.75
C HIS A 151 10.42 -20.32 -10.04
#